data_AF-A0A7V1C1S5-F1
#
_entry.id   AF-A0A7V1C1S5-F1
#
_cell.length_a   1.000
_cell.length_b   1.000
_cell.length_c   1.000
_cell.angle_alpha   90.00
_cell.angle_beta   90.00
_cell.angle_gamma   90.00
#
_symmetry.space_group_name_H-M   'P 1'
#
loop_
_entity.id
_entity.type
_entity.pdbx_description
1 polymer ?
#
loop_
_entity_poly.entity_id
_entity_poly.type
_entity_poly.pdbx_seq_one_letter_code
_entity_poly.pdbx_strand_id
1 'polypeptide(L)' 'DQFAALCIVSEVKLQKAAPETTVAAQKSGYRKCQRCWNYWPSVGTNSEYPDLCKRCVGVIRKIS' A
#
# COMPACT_ATOMS: atom_id res chain seq x y z
N ASP A 1 -3.42 -1.21 -8.52
CA ASP A 1 -4.30 -1.15 -7.33
C ASP A 1 -5.44 -2.14 -7.32
N GLN A 2 -6.28 -2.22 -8.37
CA GLN A 2 -7.44 -3.14 -8.36
C GLN A 2 -7.08 -4.60 -8.04
N PHE A 3 -6.00 -5.14 -8.62
CA PHE A 3 -5.61 -6.52 -8.37
C PHE A 3 -5.10 -6.75 -6.93
N ALA A 4 -4.31 -5.82 -6.38
CA ALA A 4 -3.90 -5.89 -4.98
C ALA A 4 -5.09 -5.82 -4.02
N ALA A 5 -6.08 -4.97 -4.34
CA ALA A 5 -7.34 -4.90 -3.60
C ALA A 5 -8.17 -6.18 -3.70
N LEU A 6 -8.24 -6.80 -4.89
CA LEU A 6 -8.90 -8.11 -5.07
C LEU A 6 -8.24 -9.20 -4.22
N CYS A 7 -6.91 -9.19 -4.14
CA CYS A 7 -6.14 -10.14 -3.34
C CYS A 7 -6.04 -9.77 -1.85
N ILE A 8 -6.64 -8.66 -1.40
CA ILE A 8 -6.59 -8.18 0.00
C ILE A 8 -5.14 -8.01 0.50
N VAL A 9 -4.23 -7.58 -0.38
CA VAL A 9 -2.82 -7.29 -0.05
C VAL A 9 -2.45 -5.85 -0.37
N SER A 10 -1.37 -5.35 0.24
CA SER A 10 -0.92 -3.98 0.01
C SER A 10 -0.22 -3.75 -1.34
N GLU A 11 0.38 -4.78 -1.92
CA GLU A 11 1.09 -4.69 -3.20
C GLU A 11 1.04 -6.03 -3.94
N VAL A 12 0.95 -5.97 -5.27
CA VAL A 12 1.19 -7.12 -6.15
C VAL A 12 2.17 -6.70 -7.24
N LYS A 13 3.19 -7.53 -7.46
CA LYS A 13 4.14 -7.37 -8.56
C LYS A 13 3.93 -8.51 -9.55
N LEU A 14 3.62 -8.18 -10.79
CA LEU A 14 3.49 -9.14 -11.88
C LEU A 14 4.81 -9.17 -12.66
N GLN A 15 5.41 -10.35 -12.77
CA GLN A 15 6.59 -10.59 -13.61
C GLN A 15 6.20 -11.53 -14.76
N LYS A 16 6.39 -11.06 -15.99
CA LYS A 16 6.11 -11.83 -17.21
C LYS A 16 7.42 -12.43 -17.71
N ALA A 17 7.75 -13.66 -17.31
CA ALA A 17 8.92 -14.38 -17.84
C ALA A 17 9.04 -15.86 -17.42
N ALA A 18 8.11 -16.41 -16.64
CA ALA A 18 8.24 -17.77 -16.14
C ALA A 18 7.53 -18.78 -17.07
N PRO A 19 8.11 -19.98 -17.29
CA PRO A 19 7.48 -21.05 -18.06
C PRO A 19 6.19 -21.56 -17.39
N GLU A 20 6.06 -21.38 -16.09
CA GLU A 20 4.89 -21.74 -15.30
C GLU A 20 4.43 -20.57 -14.41
N THR A 21 3.14 -20.54 -14.09
CA THR A 21 2.59 -19.52 -13.18
C THR A 21 2.95 -19.87 -11.74
N THR A 22 3.68 -18.98 -11.07
CA THR A 22 4.07 -19.12 -9.67
C THR A 22 3.56 -17.96 -8.83
N VAL A 23 3.32 -18.22 -7.54
CA VAL A 23 2.86 -17.22 -6.58
C VAL A 23 3.73 -17.29 -5.34
N ALA A 24 4.24 -16.13 -4.91
CA ALA A 24 4.99 -15.99 -3.67
C ALA A 24 4.44 -14.81 -2.86
N ALA A 25 4.37 -14.97 -1.55
CA ALA A 25 3.95 -13.93 -0.61
C ALA A 25 5.09 -13.59 0.35
N GLN A 26 5.28 -12.30 0.60
CA GLN A 26 6.28 -11.79 1.54
C GLN A 26 5.73 -10.59 2.30
N LYS A 27 6.24 -10.38 3.52
CA LYS A 27 5.90 -9.19 4.31
C LYS A 27 6.46 -7.94 3.62
N SER A 28 5.62 -6.91 3.50
CA SER A 28 6.08 -5.61 2.96
C SER A 28 7.13 -4.99 3.88
N GLY A 29 8.18 -4.41 3.28
CA GLY A 29 9.18 -3.60 3.99
C GLY A 29 8.75 -2.16 4.28
N TYR A 30 7.57 -1.75 3.80
CA TYR A 30 7.06 -0.40 4.04
C TYR A 30 6.44 -0.26 5.44
N ARG A 31 6.04 0.95 5.81
CA ARG A 31 5.30 1.20 7.06
C ARG A 31 3.80 1.06 6.83
N LYS A 32 3.09 0.59 7.87
CA LYS A 32 1.62 0.47 7.88
C LYS A 32 0.98 1.85 8.07
N CYS A 33 0.03 2.20 7.22
CA CYS A 33 -0.84 3.37 7.40
C CYS A 33 -1.91 3.08 8.47
N GLN A 34 -2.08 3.95 9.46
CA GLN A 34 -3.03 3.69 10.56
C GLN A 34 -4.51 3.84 10.17
N ARG A 35 -4.81 4.51 9.05
CA ARG A 35 -6.20 4.71 8.60
C ARG A 35 -6.71 3.63 7.64
N CYS A 36 -5.92 3.27 6.63
CA CYS A 36 -6.33 2.27 5.63
C CYS A 36 -5.67 0.90 5.81
N TRP A 37 -4.80 0.76 6.82
CA TRP A 37 -4.08 -0.47 7.19
C TRP A 37 -3.21 -1.10 6.11
N ASN A 38 -3.01 -0.39 4.99
CA ASN A 38 -2.11 -0.82 3.93
C ASN A 38 -0.69 -0.29 4.16
N TYR A 39 0.27 -1.03 3.65
CA TYR A 39 1.69 -0.74 3.71
C TYR A 39 2.11 0.11 2.50
N TRP A 40 2.65 1.31 2.73
CA TRP A 40 3.00 2.24 1.65
C TRP A 40 4.34 2.94 1.89
N PRO A 41 5.12 3.20 0.84
CA PRO A 41 6.35 4.01 0.95
C PRO A 41 6.04 5.46 1.36
N SER A 42 4.81 5.94 1.13
CA SER A 42 4.39 7.30 1.48
C SER A 42 4.01 7.50 2.95
N VAL A 43 3.99 6.45 3.78
CA VAL A 43 3.72 6.62 5.22
C VAL A 43 4.87 7.40 5.85
N GLY A 44 4.53 8.51 6.49
CA GLY A 44 5.44 9.43 7.17
C GLY A 44 6.19 10.41 6.28
N THR A 45 5.75 10.60 5.02
CA THR A 45 6.23 11.70 4.18
C THR A 45 5.55 13.03 4.48
N ASN A 46 4.52 13.05 5.33
CA ASN A 46 3.82 14.25 5.76
C ASN A 46 4.07 14.44 7.27
N SER A 47 4.62 15.58 7.66
CA SER A 47 4.98 15.88 9.05
C SER A 47 3.78 16.10 9.97
N GLU A 48 2.67 16.59 9.43
CA GLU A 48 1.41 16.82 10.15
C GLU A 48 0.67 15.49 10.43
N TYR A 49 0.79 14.52 9.52
CA TYR A 49 0.19 13.20 9.62
C TYR A 49 1.23 12.07 9.41
N PRO A 50 2.17 11.88 10.35
CA PRO A 50 3.33 11.00 10.16
C PRO A 50 2.97 9.50 10.03
N ASP A 51 1.81 9.09 10.52
CA ASP A 51 1.37 7.70 10.49
C ASP A 51 0.43 7.36 9.32
N LEU A 52 0.21 8.33 8.42
CA LEU A 52 -0.72 8.20 7.30
C LEU A 52 0.01 8.19 5.96
N CYS A 53 -0.54 7.41 5.02
CA CYS A 53 -0.11 7.45 3.62
C CYS A 53 -0.69 8.68 2.90
N LYS A 54 -0.05 9.08 1.80
CA LYS A 54 -0.45 10.25 0.98
C LYS A 54 -1.94 10.25 0.61
N ARG A 55 -2.51 9.08 0.28
CA ARG A 55 -3.95 8.93 -0.03
C ARG A 55 -4.84 9.29 1.16
N CYS A 56 -4.50 8.81 2.36
CA CYS A 56 -5.31 9.07 3.56
C CYS A 56 -5.24 10.54 3.98
N VAL A 57 -4.07 11.16 3.88
CA VAL A 57 -3.90 12.61 4.11
C VAL A 57 -4.81 13.41 3.17
N GLY A 58 -4.82 13.07 1.88
CA GLY A 58 -5.67 13.75 0.90
C GLY A 58 -7.17 13.62 1.16
N VAL A 59 -7.62 12.56 1.86
CA VAL A 59 -9.03 12.40 2.26
C VAL A 59 -9.33 13.26 3.48
N ILE A 60 -8.49 13.22 4.51
CA ILE A 60 -8.72 13.97 5.76
C ILE A 60 -8.79 15.48 5.47
N ARG A 61 -7.85 16.00 4.67
CA ARG A 61 -7.81 17.42 4.29
C ARG A 61 -9.04 17.93 3.52
N LYS A 62 -9.87 17.03 2.96
CA LYS A 62 -11.10 17.40 2.26
C LYS A 62 -12.32 17.45 3.18
N ILE A 63 -12.18 16.94 4.41
CA ILE A 63 -13.26 16.80 5.39
C ILE A 63 -13.01 17.73 6.60
N SER A 64 -11.75 18.15 6.81
CA SER A 64 -11.36 19.28 7.66
C SER A 64 -11.76 20.62 7.04
#